data_AF-A0A1M6X725-F1
#
_entry.id   AF-A0A1M6X725-F1
#
_cell.length_a   1.000
_cell.length_b   1.000
_cell.length_c   1.000
_cell.angle_alpha   90.00
_cell.angle_beta   90.00
_cell.angle_gamma   90.00
#
_symmetry.space_group_name_H-M   'P 1'
#
loop_
_entity.id
_entity.type
_entity.pdbx_description
1 polymer ?
#
loop_
_entity_poly.entity_id
_entity_poly.type
_entity_poly.pdbx_seq_one_letter_code
_entity_poly.pdbx_strand_id
1 'polypeptide(L)'
;MMWGGHHGMGMLGGNLSNLGWFGWVVMILQMLIPLILMGAVIYFLYKLGSRKLAGAGSSDALSILNVRYAKNEITTEEYKRIKEELIR
;
A
#
# COMPACT_ATOMS: atom_id res chain seq x y z
N MET A 1 6.83 17.57 44.28
CA MET A 1 6.40 16.21 43.88
C MET A 1 4.89 16.24 43.75
N MET A 2 4.37 16.30 42.52
CA MET A 2 2.93 16.21 42.27
C MET A 2 2.74 15.17 41.16
N TRP A 3 2.50 13.95 41.62
CA TRP A 3 1.97 12.84 40.85
C TRP A 3 0.45 13.04 40.81
N GLY A 4 -0.10 13.26 39.62
CA GLY A 4 -1.55 13.40 39.42
C GLY A 4 -1.89 12.85 38.05
N GLY A 5 -2.38 11.61 38.03
CA GLY A 5 -2.52 10.79 36.83
C GLY A 5 -3.33 11.47 35.73
N HIS A 6 -2.76 11.48 34.52
CA HIS A 6 -3.51 11.64 33.28
C HIS A 6 -4.39 10.40 33.08
N HIS A 7 -5.55 10.40 33.72
CA HIS A 7 -6.61 9.44 33.47
C HIS A 7 -7.22 9.71 32.09
N GLY A 8 -7.06 8.72 31.21
CA GLY A 8 -8.21 8.10 30.57
C GLY A 8 -8.93 8.95 29.52
N MET A 9 -8.40 8.88 28.32
CA MET A 9 -9.15 8.87 27.07
C MET A 9 -10.54 8.21 27.26
N GLY A 10 -11.61 9.00 27.24
CA GLY A 10 -12.94 8.45 27.56
C GLY A 10 -14.11 9.42 27.48
N MET A 11 -14.04 10.51 26.71
CA MET A 11 -15.18 11.42 26.51
C MET A 11 -15.91 11.22 25.17
N LEU A 12 -16.03 9.96 24.74
CA LEU A 12 -16.86 9.56 23.58
C LEU A 12 -17.98 8.57 23.95
N GLY A 13 -18.32 8.45 25.24
CA GLY A 13 -19.32 7.49 25.75
C GLY A 13 -20.72 8.07 26.02
N GLY A 14 -21.03 9.29 25.58
CA GLY A 14 -22.16 10.05 26.11
C GLY A 14 -23.46 10.08 25.28
N ASN A 15 -23.53 9.50 24.08
CA ASN A 15 -24.73 9.67 23.24
C ASN A 15 -25.05 8.52 22.26
N LEU A 16 -24.40 7.36 22.35
CA LEU A 16 -24.73 6.21 21.50
C LEU A 16 -25.66 5.18 22.17
N SER A 17 -25.78 5.25 23.50
CA SER A 17 -26.60 4.36 24.31
C SER A 17 -28.11 4.65 24.25
N ASN A 18 -28.53 5.77 23.63
CA ASN A 18 -29.94 6.20 23.60
C ASN A 18 -30.67 5.90 22.27
N LEU A 19 -30.05 5.13 21.36
CA LEU A 19 -30.57 4.80 20.01
C LEU A 19 -31.06 3.35 19.88
N GLY A 20 -31.33 2.65 20.99
CA GLY A 20 -31.89 1.30 20.97
C GLY A 20 -31.10 0.32 20.09
N TRP A 21 -31.79 -0.46 19.25
CA TRP A 21 -31.19 -1.46 18.34
C TRP A 21 -30.14 -0.89 17.38
N PHE A 22 -30.19 0.41 17.05
CA PHE A 22 -29.18 1.08 16.23
C PHE A 22 -27.82 1.15 16.94
N GLY A 23 -27.79 1.26 18.27
CA GLY A 23 -26.55 1.29 19.04
C GLY A 23 -25.75 -0.01 18.92
N TRP A 24 -26.44 -1.15 18.90
CA TRP A 24 -25.83 -2.48 18.75
C TRP A 24 -25.25 -2.70 17.35
N VAL A 25 -25.97 -2.24 16.32
CA VAL A 25 -25.50 -2.31 14.93
C VAL A 25 -24.24 -1.47 14.75
N VAL A 26 -24.24 -0.23 15.26
CA VAL A 26 -23.08 0.66 15.16
C VAL A 26 -21.87 0.10 15.92
N MET A 27 -22.08 -0.52 17.09
CA MET A 27 -21.01 -1.15 17.86
C MET A 27 -20.33 -2.30 17.10
N ILE A 28 -21.14 -3.18 16.49
CA ILE A 28 -20.63 -4.31 15.70
C ILE A 28 -19.88 -3.79 14.46
N LEU A 29 -20.45 -2.80 13.76
CA LEU A 29 -19.79 -2.19 12.61
C LEU A 29 -18.46 -1.55 12.99
N GLN A 30 -18.37 -0.84 14.12
CA GLN A 30 -17.10 -0.27 14.59
C GLN A 30 -16.02 -1.33 14.84
N MET A 31 -16.40 -2.54 15.26
CA MET A 31 -15.46 -3.65 15.46
C MET A 31 -15.03 -4.28 14.13
N LEU A 32 -15.94 -4.36 13.15
CA LEU A 32 -15.64 -4.93 11.83
C LEU A 32 -14.84 -3.98 10.93
N ILE A 33 -15.09 -2.67 11.00
CA ILE A 33 -14.40 -1.66 10.18
C ILE A 33 -12.87 -1.80 10.19
N PRO A 34 -12.17 -1.87 11.34
CA PRO A 34 -10.71 -2.03 11.36
C PRO A 34 -10.25 -3.36 10.76
N LEU A 35 -11.03 -4.43 10.92
CA LEU A 35 -10.72 -5.73 10.36
C LEU A 35 -10.79 -5.71 8.82
N ILE A 36 -11.83 -5.07 8.27
CA ILE A 36 -12.00 -4.87 6.84
C ILE A 36 -10.92 -3.93 6.30
N LEU A 37 -10.60 -2.84 7.01
CA LEU A 37 -9.53 -1.92 6.64
C LEU A 37 -8.17 -2.62 6.57
N MET A 38 -7.83 -3.44 7.56
CA MET A 38 -6.59 -4.22 7.58
C MET A 38 -6.50 -5.16 6.38
N GLY A 39 -7.58 -5.91 6.11
CA GLY A 39 -7.68 -6.80 4.94
C GLY A 39 -7.60 -6.03 3.62
N ALA A 40 -8.26 -4.87 3.53
CA ALA A 40 -8.24 -4.01 2.35
C ALA A 40 -6.86 -3.42 2.09
N VAL A 41 -6.13 -2.99 3.13
CA VAL A 41 -4.75 -2.51 3.02
C VAL A 41 -3.86 -3.63 2.49
N ILE A 42 -3.94 -4.84 3.06
CA ILE A 42 -3.18 -6.00 2.58
C ILE A 42 -3.54 -6.32 1.13
N TYR A 43 -4.83 -6.38 0.79
CA TYR A 43 -5.30 -6.61 -0.58
C TYR A 43 -4.78 -5.54 -1.55
N PHE A 44 -4.82 -4.26 -1.17
CA PHE A 44 -4.30 -3.17 -2.00
C PHE A 44 -2.78 -3.25 -2.15
N LEU A 45 -2.05 -3.61 -1.09
CA LEU A 45 -0.59 -3.82 -1.15
C LEU A 45 -0.23 -4.99 -2.05
N TYR A 46 -0.96 -6.10 -2.00
CA TYR A 46 -0.78 -7.20 -2.95
C TYR A 46 -1.18 -6.80 -4.37
N LYS A 47 -2.25 -6.03 -4.55
CA LYS A 47 -2.69 -5.58 -5.88
C LYS A 47 -1.74 -4.56 -6.52
N LEU A 48 -1.16 -3.64 -5.74
CA LEU A 48 -0.14 -2.69 -6.20
C LEU A 48 1.24 -3.35 -6.32
N GLY A 49 1.61 -4.20 -5.38
CA GLY A 49 2.85 -4.97 -5.38
C GLY A 49 2.90 -5.95 -6.55
N SER A 50 1.79 -6.64 -6.85
CA SER A 50 1.65 -7.45 -8.05
C SER A 50 1.65 -6.62 -9.33
N ARG A 51 1.31 -5.33 -9.32
CA ARG A 51 1.56 -4.47 -10.51
C ARG A 51 3.04 -4.12 -10.70
N LYS A 52 3.82 -4.03 -9.60
CA LYS A 52 5.28 -3.87 -9.68
C LYS A 52 6.01 -5.18 -10.01
N LEU A 53 5.54 -6.33 -9.54
CA LEU A 53 6.15 -7.64 -9.85
C LEU A 53 5.63 -8.29 -11.13
N ALA A 54 4.36 -8.13 -11.51
CA ALA A 54 3.84 -8.60 -12.80
C ALA A 54 4.18 -7.66 -13.97
N GLY A 55 4.84 -6.52 -13.67
CA GLY A 55 5.39 -5.58 -14.64
C GLY A 55 6.86 -5.84 -14.99
N ALA A 56 7.46 -6.92 -14.52
CA ALA A 56 8.78 -7.39 -14.95
C ALA A 56 8.76 -7.97 -16.39
N GLY A 57 7.87 -7.46 -17.24
CA GLY A 57 7.91 -7.64 -18.67
C GLY A 57 8.92 -6.69 -19.31
N SER A 58 9.19 -6.91 -20.60
CA SER A 58 10.15 -6.19 -21.45
C SER A 58 10.26 -4.66 -21.20
N SER A 59 9.19 -3.98 -20.76
CA SER A 59 9.22 -2.56 -20.38
C SER A 59 10.20 -2.23 -19.24
N ASP A 60 10.35 -3.09 -18.23
CA ASP A 60 11.26 -2.82 -17.11
C ASP A 60 12.71 -3.14 -17.50
N ALA A 61 12.93 -4.18 -18.31
CA ALA A 61 14.25 -4.48 -18.88
C ALA A 61 14.74 -3.35 -19.79
N LEU A 62 13.87 -2.77 -20.62
CA LEU A 62 14.18 -1.59 -21.43
C LEU A 62 14.46 -0.35 -20.57
N SER A 63 13.75 -0.18 -19.44
CA SER A 63 13.98 0.93 -18.50
C SER A 63 15.39 0.84 -17.89
N ILE A 64 15.78 -0.36 -17.44
CA ILE A 64 17.12 -0.64 -16.90
C ILE A 64 18.19 -0.44 -17.97
N LEU A 65 17.95 -0.91 -19.20
CA LEU A 65 18.88 -0.75 -20.32
C LEU A 65 19.13 0.73 -20.65
N ASN A 66 18.08 1.56 -20.67
CA ASN A 66 18.19 3.00 -20.89
C ASN A 66 18.99 3.71 -19.79
N VAL A 67 18.79 3.33 -18.53
CA VAL A 67 19.54 3.90 -17.40
C VAL A 67 21.04 3.61 -17.54
N ARG A 68 21.43 2.38 -17.89
CA ARG A 68 22.84 2.00 -18.07
C ARG A 68 23.48 2.73 -19.25
N TYR A 69 22.75 2.90 -20.35
CA TYR A 69 23.21 3.69 -21.49
C TYR A 69 23.42 5.17 -21.13
N ALA A 70 22.48 5.78 -20.39
CA ALA A 70 22.60 7.16 -19.94
C ALA A 70 23.80 7.38 -19.00
N LYS A 71 24.14 6.35 -18.21
CA LYS A 71 25.35 6.35 -17.37
C LYS A 71 26.65 6.09 -18.14
N ASN A 72 26.59 5.86 -19.45
CA ASN A 72 27.71 5.40 -20.27
C ASN A 72 28.35 4.09 -19.75
N GLU A 73 27.60 3.25 -19.03
CA GLU A 73 28.06 1.94 -18.56
C GLU A 73 28.06 0.88 -19.68
N ILE A 74 27.35 1.15 -20.78
CA ILE A 74 27.28 0.31 -21.97
C ILE A 74 27.47 1.16 -23.22
N THR A 75 28.05 0.58 -24.27
CA THR A 75 28.23 1.27 -25.54
C THR A 75 26.94 1.30 -26.35
N THR A 76 26.85 2.22 -27.31
CA THR A 76 25.71 2.32 -28.24
C THR A 76 25.46 1.01 -29.01
N GLU A 77 26.52 0.26 -29.33
CA GLU A 77 26.40 -1.03 -30.02
C GLU A 77 25.76 -2.10 -29.13
N GLU A 78 26.20 -2.20 -27.88
CA GLU A 78 25.63 -3.14 -26.90
C GLU A 78 24.19 -2.77 -26.57
N TYR A 79 23.88 -1.48 -26.44
CA TYR A 79 22.52 -1.00 -26.25
C TYR A 79 21.60 -1.45 -27.39
N LYS A 80 22.03 -1.30 -28.66
CA LYS A 80 21.22 -1.71 -29.81
C LYS A 80 20.98 -3.22 -29.85
N ARG A 81 22.02 -4.04 -29.63
CA ARG A 81 21.91 -5.51 -29.60
C ARG A 81 20.91 -6.00 -28.55
N ILE A 82 21.04 -5.51 -27.31
CA ILE A 82 20.16 -5.93 -26.21
C ILE A 82 18.74 -5.40 -26.43
N LYS A 83 18.59 -4.18 -26.97
CA LYS A 83 17.28 -3.61 -27.30
C LYS A 83 16.55 -4.45 -28.35
N GLU A 84 17.24 -4.89 -29.40
CA GLU A 84 16.65 -5.77 -30.42
C GLU A 84 16.24 -7.12 -29.83
N GLU A 85 17.05 -7.69 -28.93
CA GLU A 85 16.74 -8.93 -28.22
C GLU A 85 15.53 -8.79 -27.28
N LEU A 86 15.38 -7.65 -26.60
CA LEU A 86 14.25 -7.38 -25.69
C LEU A 86 12.92 -7.06 -26.40
N ILE A 87 12.99 -6.62 -27.66
CA ILE A 87 11.82 -6.30 -28.49
C ILE A 87 11.36 -7.53 -29.31
N ARG A 88 12.23 -8.52 -29.47
CA ARG A 88 11.95 -9.79 -30.16
C ARG A 88 10.97 -10.66 -29.39
#